data_AF-A0A357L6S3-F1
#
_entry.id   AF-A0A357L6S3-F1
#
_cell.length_a   1.000
_cell.length_b   1.000
_cell.length_c   1.000
_cell.angle_alpha   90.00
_cell.angle_beta   90.00
_cell.angle_gamma   90.00
#
_symmetry.space_group_name_H-M   'P 1'
#
loop_
_entity.id
_entity.type
_entity.pdbx_description
1 polymer ?
#
loop_
_entity_poly.entity_id
_entity_poly.type
_entity_poly.pdbx_seq_one_letter_code
_entity_poly.pdbx_strand_id
1 'polypeptide(L)'
;MALIKGLAAAAAASVLLTAPATAAAVAPRGTPESFADLAERLSPAVVNISSAQKVKGQGAGADPQIQKKFSPQAVSLGSGFIVD
;
A
#
# COMPACT_ATOMS: atom_id res chain seq x y z
N MET A 1 -54.07 9.04 -39.28
CA MET A 1 -53.62 7.96 -38.36
C MET A 1 -52.10 7.78 -38.35
N ALA A 2 -51.43 7.71 -39.53
CA ALA A 2 -49.98 7.45 -39.61
C ALA A 2 -49.09 8.57 -39.02
N LEU A 3 -49.47 9.84 -39.20
CA LEU A 3 -48.72 10.99 -38.69
C LEU A 3 -48.71 11.08 -37.14
N ILE A 4 -49.84 10.75 -36.51
CA ILE A 4 -50.00 10.74 -35.04
C ILE A 4 -49.17 9.60 -34.42
N LYS A 5 -49.12 8.44 -35.09
CA LYS A 5 -48.29 7.30 -34.66
C LYS A 5 -46.78 7.60 -34.77
N GLY A 6 -46.37 8.34 -35.80
CA GLY A 6 -44.96 8.76 -35.98
C GLY A 6 -44.51 9.77 -34.92
N LEU A 7 -45.36 10.73 -34.56
CA LEU A 7 -45.06 11.70 -33.50
C LEU A 7 -44.96 11.03 -32.12
N ALA A 8 -45.86 10.08 -31.83
CA ALA A 8 -45.82 9.30 -30.59
C ALA A 8 -44.55 8.43 -30.49
N ALA A 9 -44.11 7.83 -31.60
CA ALA A 9 -42.87 7.06 -31.66
C ALA A 9 -41.62 7.95 -31.45
N ALA A 10 -41.60 9.14 -32.04
CA ALA A 10 -40.52 10.12 -31.85
C ALA A 10 -40.45 10.64 -30.40
N ALA A 11 -41.61 10.88 -29.77
CA ALA A 11 -41.70 11.28 -28.37
C ALA A 11 -41.25 10.17 -27.40
N ALA A 12 -41.59 8.91 -27.69
CA ALA A 12 -41.13 7.77 -26.89
C ALA A 12 -39.61 7.58 -27.02
N ALA A 13 -39.05 7.77 -28.21
CA ALA A 13 -37.61 7.67 -28.46
C ALA A 13 -36.81 8.77 -27.73
N SER A 14 -37.33 9.99 -27.66
CA SER A 14 -36.68 11.10 -26.95
C SER A 14 -36.74 10.95 -25.42
N VAL A 15 -37.77 10.30 -24.88
CA VAL A 15 -37.83 9.93 -23.45
C VAL A 15 -36.78 8.87 -23.10
N LEU A 16 -36.56 7.87 -23.96
CA LEU A 16 -35.50 6.88 -23.72
C LEU A 16 -34.09 7.48 -23.77
N LEU A 17 -33.87 8.52 -24.60
CA LEU A 17 -32.57 9.16 -24.74
C LEU A 17 -32.23 10.12 -23.58
N THR A 18 -33.24 10.61 -22.87
CA THR A 18 -33.09 11.55 -21.73
C THR A 18 -33.27 10.88 -20.38
N ALA A 19 -33.60 9.58 -20.36
CA ALA A 19 -33.69 8.81 -19.13
C ALA A 19 -32.31 8.74 -18.46
N PRO A 20 -32.18 9.14 -17.17
CA PRO A 20 -30.92 9.01 -16.45
C PRO A 20 -30.56 7.53 -16.38
N ALA A 21 -29.46 7.15 -17.03
CA ALA A 21 -28.89 5.82 -16.90
C ALA A 21 -28.37 5.67 -15.47
N THR A 22 -29.19 5.11 -14.58
CA THR A 22 -28.77 4.70 -13.24
C THR A 22 -27.91 3.44 -13.38
N ALA A 23 -26.67 3.62 -13.81
CA ALA A 23 -25.65 2.59 -13.67
C ALA A 23 -25.45 2.36 -12.17
N ALA A 24 -26.07 1.31 -11.63
CA ALA A 24 -25.81 0.88 -10.27
C ALA A 24 -24.31 0.56 -10.18
N ALA A 25 -23.57 1.36 -9.41
CA ALA A 25 -22.18 1.08 -9.12
C ALA A 25 -22.12 -0.29 -8.43
N VAL A 26 -21.64 -1.31 -9.15
CA VAL A 26 -21.43 -2.63 -8.58
C VAL A 26 -20.20 -2.52 -7.70
N ALA A 27 -20.39 -2.58 -6.38
CA ALA A 27 -19.28 -2.63 -5.44
C ALA A 27 -18.33 -3.77 -5.83
N PRO A 28 -17.01 -3.54 -5.88
CA PRO A 28 -16.03 -4.58 -6.21
C PRO A 28 -16.21 -5.76 -5.26
N ARG A 29 -16.72 -6.88 -5.78
CA ARG A 29 -16.95 -8.07 -4.95
C ARG A 29 -15.60 -8.62 -4.50
N GLY A 30 -15.36 -8.62 -3.19
CA GLY A 30 -14.21 -9.27 -2.56
C GLY A 30 -13.09 -8.34 -2.08
N THR A 31 -13.19 -7.02 -2.29
CA THR A 31 -12.22 -6.07 -1.73
C THR A 31 -12.74 -5.51 -0.41
N PRO A 32 -12.01 -5.64 0.70
CA PRO A 32 -12.35 -4.96 1.95
C PRO A 32 -12.27 -3.44 1.77
N GLU A 33 -13.16 -2.71 2.45
CA GLU A 33 -13.08 -1.24 2.53
C GLU A 33 -11.81 -0.77 3.26
N SER A 34 -11.20 -1.62 4.10
CA SER A 34 -10.00 -1.29 4.90
C SER A 34 -9.23 -2.53 5.36
N PHE A 35 -7.94 -2.34 5.69
CA PHE A 35 -7.06 -3.33 6.32
C PHE A 35 -6.79 -3.04 7.80
N ALA A 36 -7.53 -2.13 8.43
CA ALA A 36 -7.31 -1.73 9.82
C ALA A 36 -7.31 -2.93 10.79
N ASP A 37 -8.30 -3.81 10.68
CA ASP A 37 -8.38 -5.01 11.52
C ASP A 37 -7.22 -5.97 11.29
N LEU A 38 -6.75 -6.08 10.04
CA LEU A 38 -5.58 -6.90 9.71
C LEU A 38 -4.30 -6.28 10.28
N ALA A 39 -4.15 -4.96 10.19
CA ALA A 39 -3.01 -4.23 10.74
C ALA A 39 -2.97 -4.33 12.27
N GLU A 40 -4.12 -4.18 12.95
CA GLU A 40 -4.22 -4.33 14.40
C GLU A 40 -3.79 -5.74 14.83
N ARG A 41 -4.26 -6.77 14.13
CA ARG A 41 -3.92 -8.17 14.41
C ARG A 41 -2.45 -8.52 14.12
N LEU A 42 -1.84 -7.93 13.10
CA LEU A 42 -0.47 -8.24 12.68
C LEU A 42 0.60 -7.34 13.33
N SER A 43 0.23 -6.14 13.79
CA SER A 43 1.17 -5.20 14.41
C SER A 43 1.97 -5.76 15.59
N PRO A 44 1.44 -6.65 16.46
CA PRO A 44 2.21 -7.19 17.58
C PRO A 44 3.35 -8.13 17.15
N ALA A 45 3.27 -8.70 15.93
CA ALA A 45 4.31 -9.56 15.38
C ALA A 45 5.47 -8.76 14.74
N VAL A 46 5.32 -7.45 14.57
CA VAL A 46 6.32 -6.59 13.92
C VAL A 46 7.34 -6.13 14.95
N VAL A 47 8.61 -6.41 14.67
CA VAL A 47 9.73 -6.03 15.54
C VAL A 47 10.73 -5.14 14.82
N ASN A 48 11.41 -4.29 15.58
CA ASN A 48 12.56 -3.55 15.10
C ASN A 48 13.79 -4.46 15.07
N ILE A 49 14.55 -4.38 13.97
CA ILE A 49 15.80 -5.11 13.78
C ILE A 49 16.93 -4.10 13.65
N SER A 50 17.98 -4.28 14.45
CA SER A 50 19.22 -3.50 14.35
C SER A 50 20.44 -4.42 14.37
N SER A 51 21.42 -4.11 13.51
CA SER A 51 22.70 -4.81 13.43
C SER A 51 23.84 -3.81 13.44
N ALA A 52 24.90 -4.14 14.17
CA ALA A 52 26.12 -3.36 14.22
C ALA A 52 27.34 -4.30 14.13
N GLN A 53 28.26 -4.01 13.20
CA GLN A 53 29.50 -4.75 13.05
C GLN A 53 30.69 -3.92 13.50
N LYS A 54 31.56 -4.54 14.31
CA LYS A 54 32.85 -3.96 14.70
C LYS A 54 33.88 -4.33 13.63
N VAL A 55 34.21 -3.38 12.76
CA VAL A 55 35.27 -3.56 11.76
C VAL A 55 36.62 -3.35 12.45
N LYS A 56 37.46 -4.39 12.51
CA LYS A 56 38.86 -4.25 12.94
C LYS A 56 39.64 -3.65 11.79
N GLY A 57 40.08 -2.40 11.92
CA GLY A 57 40.94 -1.74 10.94
C GLY A 57 42.32 -2.41 10.90
N GLN A 58 42.68 -3.02 9.78
CA GLN A 58 44.01 -3.58 9.56
C GLN A 58 44.93 -2.48 9.03
N GLY A 59 45.23 -1.48 9.87
CA GLY A 59 46.14 -0.38 9.55
C GLY A 59 47.41 -0.50 10.37
N ALA A 60 48.55 -0.70 9.70
CA ALA A 60 49.86 -0.77 10.32
C ALA A 60 50.18 0.52 11.12
N GLY A 61 50.42 0.38 12.43
CA GLY A 61 51.10 1.39 13.24
C GLY A 61 50.26 2.30 14.16
N ALA A 62 48.94 2.13 14.27
CA ALA A 62 48.14 3.01 15.13
C ALA A 62 48.05 2.51 16.59
N ASP A 63 48.26 3.41 17.55
CA ASP A 63 47.99 3.20 18.99
C ASP A 63 46.60 2.52 19.23
N PRO A 64 46.51 1.47 20.07
CA PRO A 64 45.24 0.78 20.39
C PRO A 64 44.11 1.71 20.87
N GLN A 65 44.45 2.81 21.54
CA GLN A 65 43.48 3.81 22.02
C GLN A 65 42.87 4.61 20.87
N ILE A 66 43.66 4.88 19.82
CA ILE A 66 43.23 5.61 18.63
C ILE A 66 42.38 4.70 17.76
N GLN A 67 42.79 3.45 17.55
CA GLN A 67 41.98 2.47 16.81
C GLN A 67 40.58 2.30 17.41
N LYS A 68 40.45 2.28 18.75
CA LYS A 68 39.17 2.10 19.44
C LYS A 68 38.22 3.31 19.27
N LYS A 69 38.78 4.52 19.16
CA LYS A 69 38.01 5.76 18.91
C LYS A 69 37.55 5.90 17.46
N PHE A 70 38.30 5.35 16.51
CA PHE A 70 38.06 5.52 15.07
C PHE A 70 37.65 4.24 14.34
N SER A 71 37.33 3.14 15.04
CA SER A 71 36.80 1.94 14.41
C SER A 71 35.39 2.24 13.87
N PRO A 72 35.18 2.33 12.54
CA PRO A 72 33.85 2.56 12.00
C PRO A 72 32.96 1.36 12.36
N GLN A 73 31.80 1.63 12.94
CA GLN A 73 30.75 0.62 13.11
C GLN A 73 29.87 0.66 11.87
N ALA A 74 29.82 -0.44 11.12
CA ALA A 74 28.82 -0.59 10.07
C ALA A 74 27.48 -0.91 10.75
N VAL A 75 26.47 -0.07 10.52
CA VAL A 75 25.14 -0.21 11.14
C VAL A 75 24.07 -0.43 10.08
N SER A 76 23.07 -1.25 10.42
CA SER A 76 21.90 -1.53 9.59
C SER A 76 20.65 -1.56 10.45
N LEU A 77 19.57 -0.95 9.96
CA LEU A 77 18.27 -0.87 10.62
C LEU A 77 17.20 -1.44 9.70
N GLY A 78 16.17 -2.04 10.28
CA GLY A 78 15.02 -2.55 9.54
C GLY A 78 13.89 -2.99 10.46
N SER A 79 12.88 -3.60 9.85
CA SER A 79 11.74 -4.23 10.52
C SER A 79 11.58 -5.67 10.03
N GLY A 80 10.99 -6.52 10.85
CA GLY A 80 10.67 -7.90 10.49
C GLY A 80 9.45 -8.40 11.23
N PHE A 81 9.04 -9.64 10.93
CA PHE A 81 7.91 -10.32 11.54
C PHE A 81 8.35 -11.62 12.21
N ILE A 82 7.72 -11.96 13.33
CA ILE A 82 7.95 -13.23 14.03
C ILE A 82 7.19 -14.34 13.30
N VAL A 83 7.88 -15.45 13.00
CA VAL A 83 7.33 -16.69 12.45
C VAL A 83 7.86 -17.84 13.32
N ASP A 84 6.97 -18.48 14.08
CA ASP A 84 7.23 -19.69 14.88
C ASP A 84 6.54 -20.88 14.20
#